data_AF-A0AAV3T1Y6-F1
#
_entry.id   AF-A0AAV3T1Y6-F1
#
_cell.length_a   1.000
_cell.length_b   1.000
_cell.length_c   1.000
_cell.angle_alpha   90.00
_cell.angle_beta   90.00
_cell.angle_gamma   90.00
#
_symmetry.space_group_name_H-M   'P 1'
#
loop_
_entity.id
_entity.type
_entity.pdbx_description
1 polymer ?
#
loop_
_entity_poly.entity_id
_entity_poly.type
_entity_poly.pdbx_seq_one_letter_code
_entity_poly.pdbx_strand_id
1 'polypeptide(L)'
;MGAIEETYEDLDTDVSLEEFREAVEAKVEQMGGLADEETAAMLLAHELDEGEVNGIADIEPEMEEVKFLAKVTSVGELRTFERDEEDEDGRVLNVDVADESGSVRVSFWDEQAAAATDELEPGQVLRIKGRPKDGYNGVEVNVSQVEVDEDEEIDVQVVDTYRVEDLTMGASDVDLVGEVLSTDDVRTFSRDDGSEGKVSNLLVGDETGRVRVTLWDEQADLAEEFAAGDVVEVTDGYVRERDGSLELHVGNRGRVETVAEDVSFVPDAKPIDDLELDETADIAGVVRSVDEKRTFDRDDGSEGQVRNVRLQDQSGDIRVALWGEKADLDIGPGDELLFTDVGVQDGWQDDLEASAGWQSTVITLDDGAATESSSESAGADLSSFEDGTSPDASSGDDDGDSDGGEDVEFTGVVVQAGSPVILDDGEETMSVATETDVTLGQEVTVRGTLRDGTLDAEDVR
;
A
#
# COMPACT_ATOMS: atom_id res chain seq x y z
N MET A 1 -37.50 -29.26 22.81
CA MET A 1 -37.37 -29.13 21.35
C MET A 1 -37.87 -30.39 20.70
N GLY A 2 -38.43 -30.31 19.50
CA GLY A 2 -38.49 -31.50 18.63
C GLY A 2 -37.10 -31.84 18.10
N ALA A 3 -36.86 -33.08 17.68
CA ALA A 3 -35.53 -33.51 17.19
C ALA A 3 -35.00 -32.61 16.04
N ILE A 4 -35.89 -32.10 15.19
CA ILE A 4 -35.56 -31.15 14.10
C ILE A 4 -35.07 -29.80 14.64
N GLU A 5 -35.64 -29.29 15.74
CA GLU A 5 -35.19 -28.01 16.35
C GLU A 5 -33.83 -28.17 17.01
N GLU A 6 -33.55 -29.29 17.68
CA GLU A 6 -32.24 -29.55 18.28
C GLU A 6 -31.15 -29.63 17.22
N THR A 7 -31.40 -30.33 16.11
CA THR A 7 -30.42 -30.40 15.01
C THR A 7 -30.23 -29.06 14.31
N TYR A 8 -31.28 -28.25 14.17
CA TYR A 8 -31.21 -26.93 13.56
C TYR A 8 -30.47 -25.92 14.45
N GLU A 9 -30.63 -25.99 15.78
CA GLU A 9 -29.89 -25.12 16.72
C GLU A 9 -28.38 -25.38 16.72
N ASP A 10 -27.95 -26.57 16.32
CA ASP A 10 -26.54 -26.95 16.18
C ASP A 10 -25.97 -26.67 14.76
N LEU A 11 -26.81 -26.22 13.80
CA LEU A 11 -26.39 -25.86 12.45
C LEU A 11 -26.00 -24.38 12.37
N ASP A 12 -24.83 -24.11 11.79
CA ASP A 12 -24.54 -22.80 11.22
C ASP A 12 -25.12 -22.83 9.79
N THR A 13 -26.30 -22.21 9.59
CA THR A 13 -26.95 -22.20 8.28
C THR A 13 -27.86 -21.00 8.15
N ASP A 14 -27.89 -20.40 6.97
CA ASP A 14 -28.81 -19.29 6.69
C ASP A 14 -30.20 -19.76 6.24
N VAL A 15 -30.44 -21.07 6.12
CA VAL A 15 -31.78 -21.61 5.80
C VAL A 15 -32.70 -21.42 6.99
N SER A 16 -33.93 -20.92 6.79
CA SER A 16 -34.87 -20.73 7.89
C SER A 16 -35.32 -22.07 8.52
N LEU A 17 -35.66 -22.06 9.82
CA LEU A 17 -36.19 -23.25 10.52
C LEU A 17 -37.44 -23.83 9.82
N GLU A 18 -38.23 -22.98 9.15
CA GLU A 18 -39.44 -23.39 8.44
C GLU A 18 -39.09 -24.16 7.15
N GLU A 19 -38.14 -23.66 6.36
CA GLU A 19 -37.64 -24.34 5.16
C GLU A 19 -36.88 -25.62 5.51
N PHE A 20 -36.05 -25.60 6.56
CA PHE A 20 -35.35 -26.79 7.04
C PHE A 20 -36.35 -27.89 7.42
N ARG A 21 -37.45 -27.56 8.09
CA ARG A 21 -38.52 -28.52 8.42
C ARG A 21 -39.18 -29.11 7.18
N GLU A 22 -39.52 -28.28 6.19
CA GLU A 22 -40.14 -28.75 4.95
C GLU A 22 -39.19 -29.68 4.17
N ALA A 23 -37.90 -29.35 4.13
CA ALA A 23 -36.89 -30.16 3.48
C ALA A 23 -36.64 -31.51 4.21
N VAL A 24 -36.69 -31.54 5.54
CA VAL A 24 -36.66 -32.79 6.32
C VAL A 24 -37.86 -33.68 5.97
N GLU A 25 -39.06 -33.12 5.90
CA GLU A 25 -40.28 -33.88 5.57
C GLU A 25 -40.20 -34.46 4.15
N ALA A 26 -39.72 -33.68 3.18
CA ALA A 26 -39.46 -34.14 1.82
C ALA A 26 -38.42 -35.27 1.76
N LYS A 27 -37.35 -35.19 2.56
CA LYS A 27 -36.29 -36.22 2.63
C LYS A 27 -36.79 -37.52 3.26
N VAL A 28 -37.65 -37.44 4.28
CA VAL A 28 -38.32 -38.62 4.88
C VAL A 28 -39.21 -39.32 3.84
N GLU A 29 -39.96 -38.56 3.05
CA GLU A 29 -40.79 -39.11 1.97
C GLU A 29 -39.93 -39.74 0.87
N GLN A 30 -38.85 -39.07 0.45
CA GLN A 30 -37.90 -39.57 -0.55
C GLN A 30 -37.25 -40.90 -0.13
N MET A 31 -36.91 -41.04 1.15
CA MET A 31 -36.36 -42.28 1.69
C MET A 31 -37.41 -43.37 1.92
N GLY A 32 -38.68 -43.12 1.58
CA GLY A 32 -39.75 -44.12 1.62
C GLY A 32 -39.99 -44.69 3.02
N GLY A 33 -39.75 -43.88 4.07
CA GLY A 33 -39.86 -44.30 5.47
C GLY A 33 -38.73 -45.20 5.99
N LEU A 34 -37.57 -45.25 5.30
CA LEU A 34 -36.37 -45.93 5.78
C LEU A 34 -35.61 -45.13 6.84
N ALA A 35 -35.82 -43.81 6.90
CA ALA A 35 -35.28 -42.90 7.90
C ALA A 35 -36.43 -42.23 8.66
N ASP A 36 -36.24 -41.99 9.95
CA ASP A 36 -37.10 -41.14 10.77
C ASP A 36 -36.72 -39.66 10.60
N GLU A 37 -37.59 -38.77 11.09
CA GLU A 37 -37.40 -37.31 11.01
C GLU A 37 -36.05 -36.86 11.60
N GLU A 38 -35.59 -37.50 12.67
CA GLU A 38 -34.28 -37.23 13.30
C GLU A 38 -33.12 -37.63 12.37
N THR A 39 -33.14 -38.81 11.77
CA THR A 39 -32.09 -39.23 10.82
C THR A 39 -32.12 -38.40 9.55
N ALA A 40 -33.30 -38.04 9.05
CA ALA A 40 -33.45 -37.16 7.90
C ALA A 40 -32.94 -35.75 8.20
N ALA A 41 -33.23 -35.20 9.39
CA ALA A 41 -32.69 -33.93 9.86
C ALA A 41 -31.16 -33.97 9.98
N MET A 42 -30.58 -35.01 10.58
CA MET A 42 -29.11 -35.15 10.67
C MET A 42 -28.44 -35.31 9.30
N LEU A 43 -29.08 -35.98 8.35
CA LEU A 43 -28.55 -36.11 6.99
C LEU A 43 -28.63 -34.79 6.23
N LEU A 44 -29.75 -34.06 6.37
CA LEU A 44 -29.91 -32.74 5.76
C LEU A 44 -28.95 -31.73 6.39
N ALA A 45 -28.80 -31.79 7.70
CA ALA A 45 -27.83 -31.03 8.48
C ALA A 45 -26.42 -31.23 7.96
N HIS A 46 -25.98 -32.48 7.83
CA HIS A 46 -24.67 -32.78 7.28
C HIS A 46 -24.52 -32.29 5.83
N GLU A 47 -25.56 -32.45 5.00
CA GLU A 47 -25.55 -32.01 3.60
C GLU A 47 -25.57 -30.48 3.44
N LEU A 48 -26.14 -29.75 4.41
CA LEU A 48 -26.13 -28.29 4.46
C LEU A 48 -24.78 -27.75 4.93
N ASP A 49 -24.23 -28.33 5.99
CA ASP A 49 -22.93 -28.00 6.60
C ASP A 49 -21.74 -28.38 5.69
N GLU A 50 -21.91 -29.41 4.85
CA GLU A 50 -20.87 -29.85 3.91
C GLU A 50 -20.53 -28.76 2.88
N GLY A 51 -19.29 -28.29 2.93
CA GLY A 51 -18.72 -27.35 1.97
C GLY A 51 -18.96 -25.87 2.28
N GLU A 52 -19.61 -25.52 3.39
CA GLU A 52 -19.74 -24.11 3.77
C GLU A 52 -18.39 -23.53 4.22
N VAL A 53 -18.04 -22.36 3.70
CA VAL A 53 -16.82 -21.64 4.06
C VAL A 53 -17.18 -20.32 4.75
N ASN A 54 -16.37 -19.90 5.73
CA ASN A 54 -16.65 -18.67 6.49
C ASN A 54 -16.43 -17.40 5.65
N GLY A 55 -15.62 -17.50 4.61
CA GLY A 55 -15.36 -16.41 3.67
C GLY A 55 -14.60 -16.90 2.44
N ILE A 56 -14.62 -16.09 1.40
CA ILE A 56 -13.94 -16.32 0.13
C ILE A 56 -12.44 -16.58 0.31
N ALA A 57 -11.78 -15.92 1.27
CA ALA A 57 -10.36 -16.10 1.53
C ALA A 57 -9.99 -17.54 1.96
N ASP A 58 -10.94 -18.29 2.51
CA ASP A 58 -10.74 -19.68 2.95
C ASP A 58 -10.89 -20.69 1.79
N ILE A 59 -11.27 -20.26 0.59
CA ILE A 59 -11.52 -21.17 -0.53
C ILE A 59 -10.20 -21.69 -1.11
N GLU A 60 -10.02 -23.00 -1.09
CA GLU A 60 -8.85 -23.68 -1.65
C GLU A 60 -9.21 -24.53 -2.87
N PRO A 61 -8.35 -24.60 -3.90
CA PRO A 61 -8.63 -25.32 -5.15
C PRO A 61 -8.71 -26.84 -4.98
N GLU A 62 -8.25 -27.38 -3.84
CA GLU A 62 -8.29 -28.80 -3.50
C GLU A 62 -9.64 -29.24 -2.90
N MET A 63 -10.51 -28.30 -2.55
CA MET A 63 -11.83 -28.58 -1.99
C MET A 63 -12.76 -29.21 -3.05
N GLU A 64 -13.59 -30.18 -2.64
CA GLU A 64 -14.49 -30.89 -3.55
C GLU A 64 -15.66 -30.01 -4.00
N GLU A 65 -16.20 -29.22 -3.08
CA GLU A 65 -17.34 -28.33 -3.26
C GLU A 65 -17.33 -27.25 -2.17
N VAL A 66 -17.70 -26.03 -2.52
CA VAL A 66 -17.83 -24.91 -1.59
C VAL A 66 -19.21 -24.24 -1.73
N LYS A 67 -19.69 -23.68 -0.62
CA LYS A 67 -20.88 -22.85 -0.51
C LYS A 67 -20.53 -21.56 0.23
N PHE A 68 -20.90 -20.42 -0.32
CA PHE A 68 -20.63 -19.12 0.28
C PHE A 68 -21.60 -18.06 -0.25
N LEU A 69 -21.72 -16.97 0.50
CA LEU A 69 -22.42 -15.76 0.09
C LEU A 69 -21.40 -14.76 -0.46
N ALA A 70 -21.72 -14.11 -1.56
CA ALA A 70 -20.85 -13.09 -2.13
C ALA A 70 -21.63 -12.05 -2.93
N LYS A 71 -21.15 -10.80 -2.92
CA LYS A 71 -21.70 -9.71 -3.71
C LYS A 71 -21.06 -9.68 -5.08
N VAL A 72 -21.85 -9.55 -6.13
CA VAL A 72 -21.36 -9.35 -7.51
C VAL A 72 -20.65 -8.01 -7.59
N THR A 73 -19.37 -8.03 -7.93
CA THR A 73 -18.58 -6.81 -8.18
C THR A 73 -18.53 -6.49 -9.67
N SER A 74 -18.38 -7.51 -10.52
CA SER A 74 -18.32 -7.33 -11.98
C SER A 74 -18.95 -8.53 -12.70
N VAL A 75 -19.57 -8.27 -13.86
CA VAL A 75 -20.13 -9.29 -14.75
C VAL A 75 -19.41 -9.19 -16.09
N GLY A 76 -18.66 -10.24 -16.44
CA GLY A 76 -17.91 -10.29 -17.69
C GLY A 76 -18.80 -10.50 -18.92
N GLU A 77 -18.16 -10.57 -20.10
CA GLU A 77 -18.89 -10.83 -21.35
C GLU A 77 -19.15 -12.33 -21.55
N LEU A 78 -20.34 -12.67 -22.07
CA LEU A 78 -20.66 -14.04 -22.48
C LEU A 78 -19.77 -14.48 -23.66
N ARG A 79 -18.97 -15.52 -23.45
CA ARG A 79 -18.07 -16.08 -24.46
C ARG A 79 -18.62 -17.40 -25.00
N THR A 80 -18.49 -17.60 -26.30
CA THR A 80 -18.94 -18.81 -27.00
C THR A 80 -17.74 -19.49 -27.69
N PHE A 81 -17.67 -20.82 -27.65
CA PHE A 81 -16.60 -21.60 -28.27
C PHE A 81 -17.12 -22.92 -28.85
N GLU A 82 -16.48 -23.41 -29.91
CA GLU A 82 -16.82 -24.69 -30.55
C GLU A 82 -16.31 -25.86 -29.69
N ARG A 83 -17.15 -26.89 -29.46
CA ARG A 83 -16.72 -28.15 -28.86
C ARG A 83 -16.50 -29.20 -29.93
N ASP A 84 -15.32 -29.82 -29.91
CA ASP A 84 -15.08 -31.02 -30.71
C ASP A 84 -16.03 -32.13 -30.20
N GLU A 85 -16.95 -32.57 -31.07
CA GLU A 85 -17.91 -33.69 -30.88
C GLU A 85 -19.34 -33.37 -30.37
N GLU A 86 -19.70 -32.10 -30.13
CA GLU A 86 -21.09 -31.69 -29.81
C GLU A 86 -21.69 -30.80 -30.93
N ASP A 87 -23.00 -30.92 -31.20
CA ASP A 87 -23.70 -30.11 -32.22
C ASP A 87 -24.03 -28.69 -31.72
N GLU A 88 -23.67 -28.34 -30.48
CA GLU A 88 -23.99 -27.07 -29.83
C GLU A 88 -22.72 -26.40 -29.27
N ASP A 89 -22.61 -25.09 -29.51
CA ASP A 89 -21.47 -24.30 -29.03
C ASP A 89 -21.48 -24.20 -27.50
N GLY A 90 -20.31 -24.40 -26.88
CA GLY A 90 -20.13 -24.19 -25.45
C GLY A 90 -20.16 -22.70 -25.10
N ARG A 91 -20.68 -22.36 -23.91
CA ARG A 91 -20.73 -20.97 -23.43
C ARG A 91 -20.13 -20.86 -22.05
N VAL A 92 -19.48 -19.72 -21.78
CA VAL A 92 -18.93 -19.40 -20.47
C VAL A 92 -19.13 -17.92 -20.16
N LEU A 93 -19.57 -17.64 -18.94
CA LEU A 93 -19.67 -16.29 -18.37
C LEU A 93 -18.86 -16.30 -17.08
N ASN A 94 -17.91 -15.37 -16.97
CA ASN A 94 -17.17 -15.15 -15.72
C ASN A 94 -17.78 -13.95 -15.01
N VAL A 95 -17.93 -14.09 -13.70
CA VAL A 95 -18.46 -13.04 -12.81
C VAL A 95 -17.50 -12.96 -11.64
N ASP A 96 -17.14 -11.75 -11.25
CA ASP A 96 -16.34 -11.52 -10.07
C ASP A 96 -17.25 -11.20 -8.90
N VAL A 97 -17.00 -11.88 -7.78
CA VAL A 97 -17.78 -11.75 -6.56
C VAL A 97 -16.84 -11.55 -5.38
N ALA A 98 -17.31 -10.84 -4.36
CA ALA A 98 -16.51 -10.55 -3.18
C ALA A 98 -17.36 -10.52 -1.90
N ASP A 99 -16.70 -10.75 -0.78
CA ASP A 99 -17.19 -10.61 0.57
C ASP A 99 -16.20 -9.77 1.39
N GLU A 100 -16.41 -9.67 2.71
CA GLU A 100 -15.52 -8.93 3.60
C GLU A 100 -14.12 -9.57 3.73
N SER A 101 -13.97 -10.84 3.37
CA SER A 101 -12.73 -11.59 3.48
C SER A 101 -11.87 -11.53 2.22
N GLY A 102 -12.48 -11.39 1.04
CA GLY A 102 -11.76 -11.33 -0.22
C GLY A 102 -12.65 -11.40 -1.46
N SER A 103 -12.04 -11.72 -2.59
CA SER A 103 -12.70 -11.75 -3.89
C SER A 103 -12.32 -12.99 -4.69
N VAL A 104 -13.27 -13.55 -5.43
CA VAL A 104 -13.07 -14.75 -6.25
C VAL A 104 -13.85 -14.64 -7.55
N ARG A 105 -13.26 -15.20 -8.60
CA ARG A 105 -13.94 -15.34 -9.89
C ARG A 105 -14.79 -16.60 -9.91
N VAL A 106 -16.05 -16.45 -10.28
CA VAL A 106 -16.96 -17.57 -10.51
C VAL A 106 -17.28 -17.73 -12.00
N SER A 107 -17.32 -18.97 -12.46
CA SER A 107 -17.58 -19.31 -13.87
C SER A 107 -18.90 -20.06 -14.00
N PHE A 108 -19.81 -19.48 -14.79
CA PHE A 108 -21.05 -20.11 -15.24
C PHE A 108 -20.84 -20.76 -16.60
N TRP A 109 -21.43 -21.93 -16.81
CA TRP A 109 -21.29 -22.71 -18.04
C TRP A 109 -22.62 -22.92 -18.76
N ASP A 110 -22.56 -22.95 -20.09
CA ASP A 110 -23.64 -23.33 -21.00
C ASP A 110 -24.97 -22.58 -20.75
N GLU A 111 -26.02 -23.29 -20.33
CA GLU A 111 -27.34 -22.69 -20.07
C GLU A 111 -27.32 -21.73 -18.89
N GLN A 112 -26.56 -22.03 -17.84
CA GLN A 112 -26.37 -21.13 -16.69
C GLN A 112 -25.65 -19.85 -17.10
N ALA A 113 -24.66 -19.95 -18.00
CA ALA A 113 -23.97 -18.76 -18.50
C ALA A 113 -24.93 -17.83 -19.26
N ALA A 114 -25.81 -18.40 -20.09
CA ALA A 114 -26.79 -17.63 -20.84
C ALA A 114 -27.83 -16.97 -19.93
N ALA A 115 -28.30 -17.68 -18.90
CA ALA A 115 -29.23 -17.18 -17.89
C ALA A 115 -28.61 -16.03 -17.08
N ALA A 116 -27.42 -16.27 -16.53
CA ALA A 116 -26.68 -15.31 -15.72
C ALA A 116 -26.34 -14.00 -16.45
N THR A 117 -26.23 -14.01 -17.78
CA THR A 117 -25.93 -12.80 -18.58
C THR A 117 -27.06 -11.75 -18.48
N ASP A 118 -28.31 -12.20 -18.37
CA ASP A 118 -29.48 -11.30 -18.31
C ASP A 118 -30.01 -11.13 -16.88
N GLU A 119 -29.65 -12.02 -15.95
CA GLU A 119 -30.20 -12.07 -14.58
C GLU A 119 -29.26 -11.46 -13.52
N LEU A 120 -27.94 -11.43 -13.78
CA LEU A 120 -26.97 -10.92 -12.82
C LEU A 120 -26.57 -9.47 -13.11
N GLU A 121 -26.52 -8.67 -12.06
CA GLU A 121 -26.13 -7.27 -12.07
C GLU A 121 -25.15 -6.98 -10.91
N PRO A 122 -24.16 -6.09 -11.10
CA PRO A 122 -23.29 -5.66 -10.01
C PRO A 122 -24.08 -5.14 -8.81
N GLY A 123 -23.65 -5.54 -7.61
CA GLY A 123 -24.27 -5.19 -6.34
C GLY A 123 -25.24 -6.24 -5.77
N GLN A 124 -25.66 -7.24 -6.54
CA GLN A 124 -26.50 -8.33 -6.05
C GLN A 124 -25.72 -9.27 -5.12
N VAL A 125 -26.36 -9.78 -4.06
CA VAL A 125 -25.80 -10.83 -3.21
C VAL A 125 -26.26 -12.18 -3.73
N LEU A 126 -25.31 -13.11 -3.88
CA LEU A 126 -25.53 -14.44 -4.42
C LEU A 126 -25.17 -15.50 -3.39
N ARG A 127 -26.02 -16.51 -3.26
CA ARG A 127 -25.69 -17.79 -2.64
C ARG A 127 -25.12 -18.71 -3.70
N ILE A 128 -23.81 -18.94 -3.62
CA ILE A 128 -23.05 -19.67 -4.63
C ILE A 128 -22.69 -21.03 -4.10
N LYS A 129 -22.98 -22.06 -4.89
CA LYS A 129 -22.47 -23.40 -4.70
C LYS A 129 -21.67 -23.79 -5.92
N GLY A 130 -20.45 -24.29 -5.72
CA GLY A 130 -19.57 -24.60 -6.83
C GLY A 130 -18.33 -25.37 -6.44
N ARG A 131 -17.54 -25.73 -7.45
CA ARG A 131 -16.29 -26.46 -7.24
C ARG A 131 -15.10 -25.52 -7.47
N PRO A 132 -14.25 -25.30 -6.45
CA PRO A 132 -13.01 -24.59 -6.62
C PRO A 132 -12.06 -25.30 -7.59
N LYS A 133 -11.25 -24.52 -8.28
CA LYS A 133 -10.18 -24.99 -9.14
C LYS A 133 -9.04 -23.98 -9.12
N ASP A 134 -7.86 -24.44 -9.51
CA ASP A 134 -6.76 -23.57 -9.86
C ASP A 134 -7.04 -22.96 -11.25
N GLY A 135 -7.30 -21.67 -11.27
CA GLY A 135 -7.62 -20.87 -12.45
C GLY A 135 -6.42 -20.08 -12.96
N TYR A 136 -6.66 -19.23 -13.96
CA TYR A 136 -5.57 -18.46 -14.55
C TYR A 136 -5.05 -17.37 -13.60
N ASN A 137 -5.94 -16.71 -12.85
CA ASN A 137 -5.59 -15.61 -11.95
C ASN A 137 -5.36 -16.06 -10.49
N GLY A 138 -5.65 -17.31 -10.15
CA GLY A 138 -5.69 -17.82 -8.79
C GLY A 138 -6.83 -18.81 -8.66
N VAL A 139 -7.37 -18.95 -7.44
CA VAL A 139 -8.54 -19.80 -7.19
C VAL A 139 -9.76 -19.25 -7.96
N GLU A 140 -10.46 -20.13 -8.65
CA GLU A 140 -11.72 -19.84 -9.35
C GLU A 140 -12.77 -20.87 -8.93
N VAL A 141 -14.05 -20.50 -8.93
CA VAL A 141 -15.14 -21.42 -8.60
C VAL A 141 -15.99 -21.68 -9.83
N ASN A 142 -16.06 -22.94 -10.28
CA ASN A 142 -17.04 -23.34 -11.28
C ASN A 142 -18.40 -23.50 -10.59
N VAL A 143 -19.37 -22.68 -10.97
CA VAL A 143 -20.69 -22.68 -10.33
C VAL A 143 -21.46 -23.94 -10.73
N SER A 144 -22.04 -24.61 -9.74
CA SER A 144 -22.99 -25.70 -9.93
C SER A 144 -24.42 -25.23 -9.67
N GLN A 145 -24.61 -24.34 -8.71
CA GLN A 145 -25.89 -23.71 -8.37
C GLN A 145 -25.66 -22.28 -7.87
N VAL A 146 -26.57 -21.37 -8.25
CA VAL A 146 -26.58 -19.97 -7.80
C VAL A 146 -28.01 -19.57 -7.51
N GLU A 147 -28.20 -18.79 -6.45
CA GLU A 147 -29.47 -18.17 -6.09
C GLU A 147 -29.21 -16.73 -5.66
N VAL A 148 -30.05 -15.79 -6.10
CA VAL A 148 -29.96 -14.38 -5.67
C VAL A 148 -30.61 -14.29 -4.30
N ASP A 149 -29.89 -13.72 -3.35
CA ASP A 149 -30.38 -13.45 -2.00
C ASP A 149 -30.65 -11.95 -1.86
N GLU A 150 -31.92 -11.56 -1.84
CA GLU A 150 -32.34 -10.15 -1.71
C GLU A 150 -32.44 -9.69 -0.25
N ASP A 151 -32.36 -10.62 0.72
CA ASP A 151 -32.53 -10.33 2.14
C ASP A 151 -31.17 -10.14 2.86
N GLU A 152 -30.09 -10.68 2.31
CA GLU A 152 -28.72 -10.50 2.81
C GLU A 152 -28.02 -9.25 2.24
N GLU A 153 -27.24 -8.57 3.09
CA GLU A 153 -26.44 -7.40 2.70
C GLU A 153 -24.96 -7.64 3.04
N ILE A 154 -24.10 -7.59 2.02
CA ILE A 154 -22.65 -7.69 2.18
C ILE A 154 -22.02 -6.30 1.96
N ASP A 155 -21.19 -5.86 2.91
CA ASP A 155 -20.52 -4.55 2.90
C ASP A 155 -19.27 -4.57 2.00
N VAL A 156 -19.50 -4.83 0.71
CA VAL A 156 -18.48 -4.72 -0.34
C VAL A 156 -18.83 -3.56 -1.25
N GLN A 157 -17.87 -2.66 -1.47
CA GLN A 157 -18.02 -1.53 -2.37
C GLN A 157 -17.85 -2.01 -3.83
N VAL A 158 -18.82 -1.66 -4.68
CA VAL A 158 -18.72 -1.86 -6.12
C VAL A 158 -18.33 -0.51 -6.69
N VAL A 159 -17.07 -0.38 -7.10
CA VAL A 159 -16.49 0.87 -7.64
C VAL A 159 -16.04 0.65 -9.08
N ASP A 160 -16.22 1.68 -9.91
CA ASP A 160 -15.71 1.70 -11.29
C ASP A 160 -14.20 1.96 -11.33
N THR A 161 -13.62 2.47 -10.26
CA THR A 161 -12.18 2.77 -10.14
C THR A 161 -11.75 2.51 -8.71
N TYR A 162 -10.67 1.73 -8.56
CA TYR A 162 -10.09 1.33 -7.29
C TYR A 162 -8.99 2.32 -6.88
N ARG A 163 -8.93 2.62 -5.59
CA ARG A 163 -7.74 3.20 -4.95
C ARG A 163 -6.82 2.07 -4.53
N VAL A 164 -5.57 2.37 -4.25
CA VAL A 164 -4.58 1.37 -3.80
C VAL A 164 -5.06 0.66 -2.53
N GLU A 165 -5.66 1.37 -1.57
CA GLU A 165 -6.20 0.75 -0.34
C GLU A 165 -7.36 -0.22 -0.57
N ASP A 166 -8.06 -0.09 -1.70
CA ASP A 166 -9.24 -0.89 -2.04
C ASP A 166 -8.84 -2.26 -2.65
N LEU A 167 -7.55 -2.50 -2.92
CA LEU A 167 -7.08 -3.73 -3.56
C LEU A 167 -7.10 -4.93 -2.61
N THR A 168 -7.74 -6.01 -3.06
CA THR A 168 -7.83 -7.28 -2.32
C THR A 168 -7.25 -8.44 -3.13
N MET A 169 -6.74 -9.47 -2.45
CA MET A 169 -6.26 -10.68 -3.11
C MET A 169 -7.38 -11.30 -3.99
N GLY A 170 -7.03 -11.66 -5.22
CA GLY A 170 -7.96 -12.28 -6.17
C GLY A 170 -8.81 -11.27 -6.97
N ALA A 171 -8.76 -9.98 -6.64
CA ALA A 171 -9.52 -8.95 -7.35
C ALA A 171 -9.12 -8.96 -8.83
N SER A 172 -10.11 -8.93 -9.70
CA SER A 172 -9.94 -8.96 -11.16
C SER A 172 -10.76 -7.82 -11.77
N ASP A 173 -10.43 -7.46 -13.01
CA ASP A 173 -11.04 -6.36 -13.74
C ASP A 173 -10.92 -5.04 -12.93
N VAL A 174 -9.73 -4.84 -12.36
CA VAL A 174 -9.36 -3.69 -11.53
C VAL A 174 -8.90 -2.56 -12.43
N ASP A 175 -9.62 -1.45 -12.36
CA ASP A 175 -9.23 -0.18 -12.97
C ASP A 175 -8.68 0.75 -11.89
N LEU A 176 -7.44 1.23 -12.03
CA LEU A 176 -6.76 2.05 -11.02
C LEU A 176 -6.01 3.19 -11.69
N VAL A 177 -6.20 4.41 -11.18
CA VAL A 177 -5.49 5.62 -11.62
C VAL A 177 -4.49 6.02 -10.56
N GLY A 178 -3.24 6.25 -10.94
CA GLY A 178 -2.21 6.68 -10.01
C GLY A 178 -1.01 7.34 -10.67
N GLU A 179 -0.20 7.99 -9.85
CA GLU A 179 1.08 8.59 -10.22
C GLU A 179 2.18 7.53 -10.26
N VAL A 180 2.96 7.50 -11.34
CA VAL A 180 4.15 6.65 -11.46
C VAL A 180 5.24 7.21 -10.56
N LEU A 181 5.64 6.43 -9.56
CA LEU A 181 6.71 6.78 -8.61
C LEU A 181 8.09 6.32 -9.09
N SER A 182 8.13 5.17 -9.78
CA SER A 182 9.37 4.63 -10.37
C SER A 182 9.07 3.62 -11.47
N THR A 183 10.02 3.41 -12.37
CA THR A 183 9.98 2.37 -13.41
C THR A 183 11.19 1.46 -13.34
N ASP A 184 10.99 0.16 -13.55
CA ASP A 184 12.05 -0.84 -13.63
C ASP A 184 12.45 -1.12 -15.10
N ASP A 185 13.72 -1.49 -15.32
CA ASP A 185 14.19 -1.96 -16.62
C ASP A 185 13.47 -3.24 -17.08
N VAL A 186 13.25 -3.36 -18.40
CA VAL A 186 12.66 -4.57 -18.99
C VAL A 186 13.61 -5.75 -18.88
N ARG A 187 13.14 -6.82 -18.24
CA ARG A 187 13.85 -8.09 -18.08
C ARG A 187 13.28 -9.15 -19.01
N THR A 188 14.15 -9.97 -19.61
CA THR A 188 13.74 -11.08 -20.48
C THR A 188 14.11 -12.44 -19.89
N PHE A 189 13.29 -13.45 -20.16
CA PHE A 189 13.49 -14.82 -19.69
C PHE A 189 13.02 -15.85 -20.73
N SER A 190 13.52 -17.08 -20.63
CA SER A 190 13.07 -18.19 -21.49
C SER A 190 11.95 -18.98 -20.81
N ARG A 191 10.86 -19.24 -21.53
CA ARG A 191 9.75 -20.08 -21.07
C ARG A 191 10.00 -21.56 -21.37
N ASP A 192 9.26 -22.45 -20.70
CA ASP A 192 9.35 -23.90 -20.90
C ASP A 192 8.98 -24.34 -22.32
N ASP A 193 8.11 -23.60 -23.00
CA ASP A 193 7.73 -23.84 -24.40
C ASP A 193 8.79 -23.33 -25.40
N GLY A 194 9.84 -22.66 -24.90
CA GLY A 194 10.95 -22.13 -25.69
C GLY A 194 10.72 -20.73 -26.26
N SER A 195 9.57 -20.09 -25.97
CA SER A 195 9.36 -18.67 -26.26
C SER A 195 10.11 -17.79 -25.26
N GLU A 196 10.35 -16.52 -25.63
CA GLU A 196 10.90 -15.50 -24.75
C GLU A 196 9.75 -14.75 -24.07
N GLY A 197 9.85 -14.55 -22.76
CA GLY A 197 8.96 -13.68 -22.00
C GLY A 197 9.66 -12.40 -21.57
N LYS A 198 8.88 -11.34 -21.41
CA LYS A 198 9.34 -10.05 -20.88
C LYS A 198 8.56 -9.69 -19.62
N VAL A 199 9.22 -8.98 -18.72
CA VAL A 199 8.59 -8.41 -17.52
C VAL A 199 9.25 -7.08 -17.18
N SER A 200 8.45 -6.11 -16.79
CA SER A 200 8.88 -4.87 -16.12
C SER A 200 7.87 -4.53 -15.03
N ASN A 201 8.27 -3.72 -14.07
CA ASN A 201 7.40 -3.21 -13.02
C ASN A 201 7.36 -1.69 -13.04
N LEU A 202 6.19 -1.15 -12.72
CA LEU A 202 6.01 0.23 -12.29
C LEU A 202 5.70 0.22 -10.80
N LEU A 203 6.10 1.25 -10.09
CA LEU A 203 5.52 1.56 -8.79
C LEU A 203 4.55 2.71 -8.99
N VAL A 204 3.28 2.50 -8.70
CA VAL A 204 2.21 3.46 -8.90
C VAL A 204 1.61 3.80 -7.54
N GLY A 205 1.37 5.07 -7.26
CA GLY A 205 0.79 5.53 -6.00
C GLY A 205 -0.37 6.50 -6.18
N ASP A 206 -1.24 6.55 -5.18
CA ASP A 206 -2.32 7.52 -5.05
C ASP A 206 -2.33 8.10 -3.62
N GLU A 207 -3.39 8.80 -3.24
CA GLU A 207 -3.54 9.37 -1.90
C GLU A 207 -3.65 8.33 -0.78
N THR A 208 -3.88 7.06 -1.13
CA THR A 208 -4.17 5.95 -0.20
C THR A 208 -2.99 5.00 -0.01
N GLY A 209 -2.04 5.00 -0.95
CA GLY A 209 -0.84 4.18 -0.84
C GLY A 209 -0.11 4.01 -2.16
N ARG A 210 0.65 2.91 -2.26
CA ARG A 210 1.36 2.51 -3.49
C ARG A 210 1.21 1.02 -3.76
N VAL A 211 1.23 0.66 -5.04
CA VAL A 211 1.18 -0.73 -5.51
C VAL A 211 2.20 -0.94 -6.62
N ARG A 212 2.82 -2.12 -6.62
CA ARG A 212 3.65 -2.56 -7.75
C ARG A 212 2.75 -3.03 -8.88
N VAL A 213 2.87 -2.41 -10.04
CA VAL A 213 2.18 -2.81 -11.27
C VAL A 213 3.14 -3.65 -12.12
N THR A 214 2.85 -4.93 -12.31
CA THR A 214 3.68 -5.84 -13.10
C THR A 214 3.16 -5.95 -14.52
N LEU A 215 4.00 -5.53 -15.48
CA LEU A 215 3.72 -5.53 -16.91
C LEU A 215 4.37 -6.75 -17.56
N TRP A 216 3.57 -7.55 -18.27
CA TRP A 216 4.03 -8.77 -18.94
C TRP A 216 4.11 -8.62 -20.46
N ASP A 217 5.06 -9.32 -21.07
CA ASP A 217 5.21 -9.47 -22.52
C ASP A 217 5.23 -8.13 -23.27
N GLU A 218 4.26 -7.89 -24.16
CA GLU A 218 4.18 -6.67 -24.96
C GLU A 218 3.93 -5.42 -24.10
N GLN A 219 3.30 -5.58 -22.93
CA GLN A 219 3.08 -4.47 -22.00
C GLN A 219 4.36 -4.06 -21.29
N ALA A 220 5.34 -4.96 -21.14
CA ALA A 220 6.59 -4.65 -20.45
C ALA A 220 7.37 -3.52 -21.13
N ASP A 221 7.27 -3.43 -22.46
CA ASP A 221 7.93 -2.38 -23.24
C ASP A 221 7.34 -0.98 -22.95
N LEU A 222 6.11 -0.87 -22.42
CA LEU A 222 5.50 0.41 -22.01
C LEU A 222 6.24 1.05 -20.83
N ALA A 223 6.94 0.28 -20.00
CA ALA A 223 7.69 0.85 -18.88
C ALA A 223 8.78 1.84 -19.33
N GLU A 224 9.29 1.70 -20.55
CA GLU A 224 10.24 2.64 -21.15
C GLU A 224 9.57 3.94 -21.67
N GLU A 225 8.24 3.95 -21.80
CA GLU A 225 7.45 5.10 -22.24
C GLU A 225 7.00 6.01 -21.08
N PHE A 226 7.01 5.49 -19.86
CA PHE A 226 6.61 6.23 -18.65
C PHE A 226 7.82 6.76 -17.88
N ALA A 227 7.62 7.89 -17.21
CA ALA A 227 8.57 8.50 -16.28
C ALA A 227 7.92 8.71 -14.91
N ALA A 228 8.77 8.88 -13.88
CA ALA A 228 8.28 9.31 -12.57
C ALA A 228 7.52 10.65 -12.68
N GLY A 229 6.38 10.76 -12.00
CA GLY A 229 5.46 11.89 -12.06
C GLY A 229 4.40 11.81 -13.17
N ASP A 230 4.46 10.83 -14.08
CA ASP A 230 3.37 10.60 -15.04
C ASP A 230 2.15 10.00 -14.32
N VAL A 231 0.94 10.45 -14.65
CA VAL A 231 -0.30 9.82 -14.15
C VAL A 231 -0.78 8.80 -15.17
N VAL A 232 -0.97 7.56 -14.72
CA VAL A 232 -1.39 6.44 -15.55
C VAL A 232 -2.69 5.82 -15.04
N GLU A 233 -3.52 5.37 -15.98
CA GLU A 233 -4.67 4.51 -15.73
C GLU A 233 -4.29 3.08 -16.13
N VAL A 234 -4.41 2.17 -15.17
CA VAL A 234 -4.38 0.73 -15.39
C VAL A 234 -5.81 0.26 -15.58
N THR A 235 -6.10 -0.45 -16.67
CA THR A 235 -7.42 -1.02 -16.97
C THR A 235 -7.34 -2.55 -17.04
N ASP A 236 -8.38 -3.24 -16.57
CA ASP A 236 -8.49 -4.71 -16.54
C ASP A 236 -7.28 -5.40 -15.87
N GLY A 237 -6.77 -4.79 -14.80
CA GLY A 237 -5.73 -5.36 -13.95
C GLY A 237 -6.27 -6.49 -13.08
N TYR A 238 -5.38 -7.31 -12.54
CA TYR A 238 -5.76 -8.32 -11.53
C TYR A 238 -4.72 -8.40 -10.42
N VAL A 239 -5.19 -8.52 -9.19
CA VAL A 239 -4.35 -8.48 -7.99
C VAL A 239 -3.83 -9.87 -7.66
N ARG A 240 -2.52 -9.97 -7.43
CA ARG A 240 -1.87 -11.15 -6.88
C ARG A 240 -1.06 -10.80 -5.65
N GLU A 241 -0.88 -11.78 -4.78
CA GLU A 241 0.07 -11.68 -3.70
C GLU A 241 1.41 -12.27 -4.12
N ARG A 242 2.49 -11.59 -3.77
CA ARG A 242 3.84 -12.10 -3.87
C ARG A 242 4.66 -11.69 -2.65
N ASP A 243 5.24 -12.69 -1.98
CA ASP A 243 6.12 -12.50 -0.82
C ASP A 243 5.48 -11.64 0.30
N GLY A 244 4.14 -11.71 0.44
CA GLY A 244 3.38 -10.96 1.45
C GLY A 244 2.93 -9.56 1.03
N SER A 245 3.16 -9.15 -0.22
CA SER A 245 2.72 -7.86 -0.78
C SER A 245 1.78 -8.06 -1.96
N LEU A 246 0.76 -7.20 -2.07
CA LEU A 246 -0.12 -7.17 -3.24
C LEU A 246 0.58 -6.52 -4.43
N GLU A 247 0.43 -7.12 -5.61
CA GLU A 247 0.90 -6.63 -6.89
C GLU A 247 -0.28 -6.58 -7.87
N LEU A 248 -0.40 -5.51 -8.64
CA LEU A 248 -1.39 -5.36 -9.70
C LEU A 248 -0.77 -5.84 -11.02
N HIS A 249 -1.21 -6.98 -11.53
CA HIS A 249 -0.67 -7.55 -12.75
C HIS A 249 -1.47 -7.11 -13.97
N VAL A 250 -0.77 -6.68 -15.01
CA VAL A 250 -1.36 -6.30 -16.30
C VAL A 250 -1.02 -7.38 -17.32
N GLY A 251 -2.01 -8.20 -17.62
CA GLY A 251 -1.91 -9.28 -18.60
C GLY A 251 -2.32 -8.84 -20.02
N ASN A 252 -2.58 -9.83 -20.89
CA ASN A 252 -2.95 -9.58 -22.30
C ASN A 252 -4.28 -8.83 -22.50
N ARG A 253 -5.16 -8.82 -21.50
CA ARG A 253 -6.43 -8.08 -21.55
C ARG A 253 -6.29 -6.67 -21.02
N GLY A 254 -5.41 -6.49 -20.03
CA GLY A 254 -5.18 -5.20 -19.41
C GLY A 254 -4.35 -4.27 -20.27
N ARG A 255 -4.39 -3.00 -19.88
CA ARG A 255 -3.69 -1.91 -20.54
C ARG A 255 -3.25 -0.89 -19.51
N VAL A 256 -2.17 -0.18 -19.82
CA VAL A 256 -1.74 1.00 -19.07
C VAL A 256 -1.62 2.17 -20.03
N GLU A 257 -2.26 3.30 -19.72
CA GLU A 257 -2.20 4.52 -20.53
C GLU A 257 -1.97 5.75 -19.66
N THR A 258 -1.24 6.75 -20.17
CA THR A 258 -1.16 8.05 -19.50
C THR A 258 -2.50 8.78 -19.59
N VAL A 259 -2.94 9.33 -18.46
CA VAL A 259 -4.17 10.13 -18.36
C VAL A 259 -3.87 11.54 -17.87
N ALA A 260 -4.78 12.47 -18.15
CA ALA A 260 -4.68 13.86 -17.73
C ALA A 260 -5.56 14.10 -16.50
N GLU A 261 -5.27 13.40 -15.42
CA GLU A 261 -5.93 13.54 -14.13
C GLU A 261 -4.96 14.11 -13.09
N ASP A 262 -5.50 14.83 -12.11
CA ASP A 262 -4.73 15.34 -10.98
C ASP A 262 -4.78 14.29 -9.86
N VAL A 263 -3.86 13.34 -9.90
CA VAL A 263 -3.62 12.35 -8.84
C VAL A 263 -2.19 12.54 -8.33
N SER A 264 -2.02 12.52 -7.00
CA SER A 264 -0.71 12.68 -6.36
C SER A 264 -0.52 11.68 -5.24
N PHE A 265 0.69 11.14 -5.13
CA PHE A 265 1.07 10.29 -4.02
C PHE A 265 1.56 11.11 -2.82
N VAL A 266 1.08 10.75 -1.62
CA VAL A 266 1.57 11.31 -0.35
C VAL A 266 2.33 10.23 0.41
N PRO A 267 3.65 10.38 0.60
CA PRO A 267 4.44 9.42 1.38
C PRO A 267 3.95 9.30 2.83
N ASP A 268 3.61 8.09 3.27
CA ASP A 268 3.40 7.76 4.69
C ASP A 268 4.71 7.20 5.29
N ALA A 269 5.70 8.09 5.44
CA ALA A 269 7.00 7.71 5.98
C ALA A 269 7.01 7.74 7.50
N LYS A 270 7.55 6.69 8.12
CA LYS A 270 7.75 6.61 9.56
C LYS A 270 8.91 7.53 9.99
N PRO A 271 8.76 8.30 11.09
CA PRO A 271 9.86 9.06 11.65
C PRO A 271 11.06 8.16 11.99
N ILE A 272 12.26 8.60 11.63
CA ILE A 272 13.50 7.84 11.84
C ILE A 272 13.69 7.42 13.31
N ASP A 273 13.39 8.30 14.26
CA ASP A 273 13.56 8.00 15.70
C ASP A 273 12.55 6.96 16.23
N ASP A 274 11.44 6.73 15.52
CA ASP A 274 10.41 5.75 15.90
C ASP A 274 10.71 4.35 15.32
N LEU A 275 11.83 4.17 14.60
CA LEU A 275 12.20 2.89 14.02
C LEU A 275 12.58 1.84 15.08
N GLU A 276 12.20 0.59 14.83
CA GLU A 276 12.40 -0.58 15.68
C GLU A 276 13.22 -1.65 14.93
N LEU A 277 14.06 -2.39 15.65
CA LEU A 277 14.86 -3.46 15.08
C LEU A 277 13.98 -4.57 14.47
N ASP A 278 14.41 -5.11 13.32
CA ASP A 278 13.75 -6.19 12.57
C ASP A 278 12.40 -5.81 11.93
N GLU A 279 12.03 -4.52 11.91
CA GLU A 279 10.84 -4.06 11.19
C GLU A 279 11.13 -3.74 9.71
N THR A 280 10.06 -3.64 8.92
CA THR A 280 10.09 -3.07 7.56
C THR A 280 9.29 -1.78 7.58
N ALA A 281 9.89 -0.68 7.13
CA ALA A 281 9.28 0.64 7.19
C ALA A 281 9.61 1.47 5.96
N ASP A 282 8.85 2.53 5.75
CA ASP A 282 9.15 3.59 4.81
C ASP A 282 9.79 4.75 5.54
N ILE A 283 10.86 5.31 4.98
CA ILE A 283 11.55 6.46 5.57
C ILE A 283 11.79 7.51 4.50
N ALA A 284 11.54 8.76 4.84
CA ALA A 284 11.75 9.90 3.95
C ALA A 284 12.67 10.92 4.62
N GLY A 285 13.50 11.60 3.84
CA GLY A 285 14.34 12.66 4.37
C GLY A 285 15.31 13.24 3.35
N VAL A 286 16.15 14.15 3.84
CA VAL A 286 17.20 14.80 3.06
C VAL A 286 18.49 13.99 3.18
N VAL A 287 19.15 13.73 2.06
CA VAL A 287 20.46 13.06 2.03
C VAL A 287 21.55 14.02 2.56
N ARG A 288 22.15 13.66 3.69
CA ARG A 288 23.28 14.39 4.31
C ARG A 288 24.61 14.10 3.63
N SER A 289 24.85 12.84 3.30
CA SER A 289 26.11 12.38 2.73
C SER A 289 25.94 11.07 1.97
N VAL A 290 26.79 10.86 0.98
CA VAL A 290 26.78 9.66 0.15
C VAL A 290 28.18 9.06 0.08
N ASP A 291 28.29 7.78 0.43
CA ASP A 291 29.54 7.04 0.36
C ASP A 291 29.86 6.61 -1.08
N GLU A 292 31.14 6.28 -1.32
CA GLU A 292 31.57 5.67 -2.58
C GLU A 292 30.94 4.28 -2.74
N LYS A 293 30.51 3.95 -3.96
CA LYS A 293 30.03 2.62 -4.31
C LYS A 293 31.13 1.58 -4.11
N ARG A 294 30.80 0.48 -3.43
CA ARG A 294 31.69 -0.68 -3.21
C ARG A 294 31.16 -1.89 -3.97
N THR A 295 32.06 -2.70 -4.52
CA THR A 295 31.72 -3.97 -5.18
C THR A 295 32.39 -5.16 -4.48
N PHE A 296 31.79 -6.34 -4.61
CA PHE A 296 32.28 -7.59 -4.02
C PHE A 296 31.85 -8.81 -4.84
N ASP A 297 32.60 -9.90 -4.78
CA ASP A 297 32.22 -11.16 -5.45
C ASP A 297 31.21 -11.94 -4.59
N ARG A 298 30.15 -12.47 -5.20
CA ARG A 298 29.20 -13.40 -4.57
C ARG A 298 29.62 -14.86 -4.76
N ASP A 299 29.08 -15.74 -3.91
CA ASP A 299 29.36 -17.19 -3.97
C ASP A 299 28.87 -17.86 -5.27
N ASP A 300 27.87 -17.27 -5.94
CA ASP A 300 27.35 -17.72 -7.24
C ASP A 300 28.19 -17.21 -8.43
N GLY A 301 29.24 -16.43 -8.16
CA GLY A 301 30.12 -15.85 -9.17
C GLY A 301 29.61 -14.54 -9.79
N SER A 302 28.47 -14.01 -9.33
CA SER A 302 28.00 -12.67 -9.70
C SER A 302 28.74 -11.58 -8.89
N GLU A 303 28.80 -10.35 -9.42
CA GLU A 303 29.31 -9.19 -8.68
C GLU A 303 28.16 -8.53 -7.91
N GLY A 304 28.34 -8.34 -6.61
CA GLY A 304 27.48 -7.54 -5.75
C GLY A 304 28.00 -6.12 -5.61
N GLN A 305 27.09 -5.19 -5.38
CA GLN A 305 27.43 -3.80 -5.11
C GLN A 305 26.57 -3.23 -4.00
N VAL A 306 27.17 -2.32 -3.23
CA VAL A 306 26.54 -1.60 -2.13
C VAL A 306 27.04 -0.17 -2.08
N ARG A 307 26.13 0.78 -1.82
CA ARG A 307 26.44 2.18 -1.57
C ARG A 307 25.66 2.62 -0.35
N ASN A 308 26.27 3.40 0.54
CA ASN A 308 25.62 3.84 1.77
C ASN A 308 25.31 5.33 1.68
N VAL A 309 24.16 5.75 2.18
CA VAL A 309 23.77 7.15 2.32
C VAL A 309 23.41 7.44 3.77
N ARG A 310 23.54 8.70 4.19
CA ARG A 310 23.04 9.19 5.48
C ARG A 310 21.80 10.01 5.19
N LEU A 311 20.64 9.54 5.65
CA LEU A 311 19.36 10.18 5.50
C LEU A 311 19.01 10.90 6.80
N GLN A 312 18.46 12.10 6.73
CA GLN A 312 17.97 12.84 7.87
C GLN A 312 16.55 13.33 7.65
N ASP A 313 15.69 13.15 8.65
CA ASP A 313 14.38 13.80 8.75
C ASP A 313 14.35 14.79 9.92
N GLN A 314 13.15 15.23 10.32
CA GLN A 314 12.99 16.14 11.47
C GLN A 314 13.20 15.45 12.83
N SER A 315 13.11 14.12 12.88
CA SER A 315 13.21 13.34 14.10
C SER A 315 14.64 12.92 14.39
N GLY A 316 15.37 12.42 13.39
CA GLY A 316 16.67 11.81 13.57
C GLY A 316 17.43 11.62 12.26
N ASP A 317 18.47 10.80 12.33
CA ASP A 317 19.31 10.50 11.17
C ASP A 317 19.71 9.03 11.13
N ILE A 318 19.63 8.42 9.96
CA ILE A 318 19.88 6.98 9.77
C ILE A 318 20.77 6.74 8.57
N ARG A 319 21.56 5.66 8.66
CA ARG A 319 22.32 5.16 7.53
C ARG A 319 21.45 4.21 6.72
N VAL A 320 21.38 4.43 5.41
CA VAL A 320 20.68 3.55 4.48
C VAL A 320 21.68 2.84 3.56
N ALA A 321 21.64 1.51 3.52
CA ALA A 321 22.43 0.68 2.62
C ALA A 321 21.63 0.40 1.33
N LEU A 322 22.15 0.87 0.20
CA LEU A 322 21.59 0.68 -1.13
C LEU A 322 22.25 -0.52 -1.79
N TRP A 323 21.47 -1.56 -2.07
CA TRP A 323 21.97 -2.80 -2.68
C TRP A 323 21.65 -2.89 -4.17
N GLY A 324 22.54 -3.53 -4.93
CA GLY A 324 22.30 -3.84 -6.35
C GLY A 324 22.17 -2.57 -7.19
N GLU A 325 21.20 -2.52 -8.11
CA GLU A 325 20.98 -1.41 -9.06
C GLU A 325 20.75 -0.06 -8.33
N LYS A 326 20.20 -0.08 -7.11
CA LYS A 326 20.02 1.12 -6.28
C LYS A 326 21.34 1.83 -5.93
N ALA A 327 22.44 1.10 -5.92
CA ALA A 327 23.76 1.69 -5.69
C ALA A 327 24.25 2.57 -6.85
N ASP A 328 23.66 2.42 -8.04
CA ASP A 328 23.98 3.19 -9.26
C ASP A 328 23.15 4.47 -9.39
N LEU A 329 22.17 4.71 -8.52
CA LEU A 329 21.36 5.92 -8.54
C LEU A 329 22.22 7.18 -8.38
N ASP A 330 21.88 8.20 -9.16
CA ASP A 330 22.51 9.52 -9.08
C ASP A 330 21.97 10.28 -7.87
N ILE A 331 22.48 9.94 -6.69
CA ILE A 331 22.11 10.53 -5.41
C ILE A 331 23.28 11.38 -4.90
N GLY A 332 22.96 12.60 -4.49
CA GLY A 332 23.86 13.58 -3.90
C GLY A 332 23.34 14.16 -2.58
N PRO A 333 24.20 14.89 -1.84
CA PRO A 333 23.76 15.63 -0.66
C PRO A 333 22.74 16.71 -1.02
N GLY A 334 21.66 16.79 -0.24
CA GLY A 334 20.55 17.73 -0.45
C GLY A 334 19.35 17.13 -1.16
N ASP A 335 19.47 15.93 -1.76
CA ASP A 335 18.34 15.26 -2.40
C ASP A 335 17.32 14.82 -1.33
N GLU A 336 16.04 15.07 -1.58
CA GLU A 336 14.93 14.55 -0.78
C GLU A 336 14.46 13.22 -1.35
N LEU A 337 14.59 12.16 -0.57
CA LEU A 337 14.31 10.81 -1.02
C LEU A 337 13.36 10.11 -0.06
N LEU A 338 12.47 9.30 -0.63
CA LEU A 338 11.70 8.28 0.06
C LEU A 338 12.33 6.91 -0.23
N PHE A 339 12.65 6.17 0.82
CA PHE A 339 13.03 4.77 0.76
C PHE A 339 11.86 3.94 1.25
N THR A 340 11.36 3.09 0.35
CA THR A 340 10.22 2.22 0.62
C THR A 340 10.66 0.83 1.04
N ASP A 341 9.92 0.21 1.93
CA ASP A 341 10.10 -1.18 2.37
C ASP A 341 11.55 -1.48 2.79
N VAL A 342 12.16 -0.57 3.55
CA VAL A 342 13.52 -0.76 4.08
C VAL A 342 13.48 -1.68 5.29
N GLY A 343 14.37 -2.68 5.31
CA GLY A 343 14.55 -3.52 6.49
C GLY A 343 15.43 -2.81 7.52
N VAL A 344 14.93 -2.66 8.74
CA VAL A 344 15.67 -2.06 9.85
C VAL A 344 16.50 -3.12 10.56
N GLN A 345 17.81 -2.93 10.60
CA GLN A 345 18.78 -3.89 11.12
C GLN A 345 19.74 -3.26 12.13
N ASP A 346 20.43 -4.11 12.89
CA ASP A 346 21.48 -3.69 13.81
C ASP A 346 22.72 -3.23 13.03
N GLY A 347 23.08 -1.96 13.21
CA GLY A 347 24.14 -1.30 12.49
C GLY A 347 25.47 -1.28 13.26
N TRP A 348 26.27 -0.25 12.99
CA TRP A 348 27.59 -0.11 13.61
C TRP A 348 27.46 0.64 14.96
N GLN A 349 28.04 0.10 16.03
CA GLN A 349 27.97 0.65 17.41
C GLN A 349 26.56 0.69 18.03
N ASP A 350 25.74 -0.33 17.79
CA ASP A 350 24.38 -0.45 18.38
C ASP A 350 23.39 0.64 17.88
N ASP A 351 23.72 1.34 16.78
CA ASP A 351 22.79 2.23 16.05
C ASP A 351 22.01 1.44 14.99
N LEU A 352 20.74 1.80 14.74
CA LEU A 352 19.96 1.21 13.66
C LEU A 352 20.52 1.59 12.27
N GLU A 353 20.49 0.64 11.34
CA GLU A 353 20.77 0.86 9.92
C GLU A 353 19.55 0.39 9.10
N ALA A 354 19.16 1.17 8.10
CA ALA A 354 18.14 0.76 7.13
C ALA A 354 18.80 0.07 5.93
N SER A 355 18.21 -1.01 5.44
CA SER A 355 18.70 -1.74 4.28
C SER A 355 17.66 -1.75 3.17
N ALA A 356 17.96 -1.04 2.07
CA ALA A 356 17.14 -1.01 0.87
C ALA A 356 17.48 -2.21 -0.03
N GLY A 357 16.71 -3.29 0.15
CA GLY A 357 16.92 -4.59 -0.48
C GLY A 357 16.31 -4.72 -1.88
N TRP A 358 15.92 -5.94 -2.26
CA TRP A 358 15.31 -6.23 -3.57
C TRP A 358 13.84 -5.79 -3.66
N GLN A 359 13.13 -5.77 -2.53
CA GLN A 359 11.73 -5.34 -2.44
C GLN A 359 11.57 -3.82 -2.40
N SER A 360 12.56 -3.12 -1.83
CA SER A 360 12.56 -1.68 -1.66
C SER A 360 12.61 -0.92 -2.98
N THR A 361 12.14 0.32 -2.97
CA THR A 361 12.28 1.31 -4.06
C THR A 361 12.77 2.64 -3.49
N VAL A 362 13.58 3.37 -4.25
CA VAL A 362 14.03 4.72 -3.90
C VAL A 362 13.31 5.69 -4.82
N ILE A 363 12.57 6.63 -4.24
CA ILE A 363 11.78 7.63 -4.95
C ILE A 363 12.33 9.01 -4.62
N THR A 364 12.55 9.83 -5.64
CA THR A 364 12.90 11.25 -5.44
C THR A 364 11.63 12.03 -5.13
N LEU A 365 11.65 12.81 -4.05
CA LEU A 365 10.55 13.69 -3.69
C LEU A 365 10.85 15.08 -4.27
N ASP A 366 9.91 15.62 -5.05
CA ASP A 366 9.97 17.01 -5.47
C ASP A 366 9.51 17.94 -4.32
N ASP A 367 10.11 19.13 -4.26
CA ASP A 367 9.96 20.19 -3.26
C ASP A 367 8.45 20.55 -3.09
N GLY A 368 7.76 19.88 -2.15
CA GLY A 368 6.34 20.10 -1.88
C GLY A 368 5.52 18.92 -1.34
N ALA A 369 5.99 17.68 -1.45
CA ALA A 369 5.20 16.49 -1.05
C ALA A 369 5.19 16.19 0.47
N ALA A 370 6.14 16.73 1.24
CA ALA A 370 6.38 16.32 2.63
C ALA A 370 5.79 17.23 3.73
N THR A 371 4.96 18.23 3.39
CA THR A 371 4.47 19.21 4.39
C THR A 371 2.96 19.35 4.42
N GLU A 372 2.21 18.28 4.69
CA GLU A 372 0.83 18.40 5.21
C GLU A 372 0.56 17.28 6.24
N SER A 373 1.35 17.23 7.33
CA SER A 373 0.95 16.46 8.51
C SER A 373 0.01 17.30 9.39
N SER A 374 -1.22 16.82 9.46
CA SER A 374 -2.37 17.23 10.26
C SER A 374 -2.02 17.77 11.66
N SER A 375 -2.07 19.09 11.82
CA SER A 375 -2.14 19.72 13.14
C SER A 375 -3.55 20.19 13.42
N GLU A 376 -4.40 19.26 13.85
CA GLU A 376 -5.61 19.61 14.60
C GLU A 376 -5.18 20.13 15.98
N SER A 377 -5.17 21.46 16.15
CA SER A 377 -5.20 22.06 17.48
C SER A 377 -6.30 23.10 17.59
N ALA A 378 -7.21 22.78 18.51
CA ALA A 378 -8.38 23.52 18.92
C ALA A 378 -8.15 25.05 19.02
N GLY A 379 -8.99 25.79 18.31
CA GLY A 379 -9.12 27.24 18.48
C GLY A 379 -9.56 27.60 19.90
N ALA A 380 -8.67 28.24 20.65
CA ALA A 380 -9.00 28.95 21.88
C ALA A 380 -8.73 30.44 21.68
N ASP A 381 -9.78 31.11 21.26
CA ASP A 381 -10.00 32.55 21.25
C ASP A 381 -9.77 33.14 22.65
N LEU A 382 -8.79 34.04 22.82
CA LEU A 382 -8.75 35.01 23.92
C LEU A 382 -7.88 36.22 23.53
N SER A 383 -8.50 37.22 22.90
CA SER A 383 -7.97 38.59 22.89
C SER A 383 -8.95 39.54 23.58
N SER A 384 -8.37 40.48 24.34
CA SER A 384 -8.94 41.68 24.96
C SER A 384 -8.96 41.66 26.49
N PHE A 385 -8.06 42.42 27.11
CA PHE A 385 -8.41 43.36 28.19
C PHE A 385 -7.43 44.54 28.15
N GLU A 386 -8.03 45.72 28.03
CA GLU A 386 -7.43 47.05 27.98
C GLU A 386 -7.37 47.65 29.41
N ASP A 387 -6.35 48.47 29.62
CA ASP A 387 -6.19 49.60 30.56
C ASP A 387 -6.29 49.45 32.09
N GLY A 388 -5.32 50.08 32.78
CA GLY A 388 -5.64 50.88 33.97
C GLY A 388 -4.71 50.81 35.19
N THR A 389 -3.79 51.78 35.25
CA THR A 389 -3.44 52.58 36.46
C THR A 389 -2.55 52.00 37.58
N SER A 390 -1.40 52.66 37.77
CA SER A 390 -0.48 52.62 38.94
C SER A 390 -1.14 53.08 40.25
N PRO A 391 -0.53 52.80 41.43
CA PRO A 391 0.42 53.80 41.97
C PRO A 391 1.61 53.25 42.79
N ASP A 392 2.74 53.97 42.66
CA ASP A 392 3.68 54.47 43.69
C ASP A 392 4.06 53.59 44.92
N ALA A 393 5.36 53.31 45.10
CA ALA A 393 6.23 54.10 46.00
C ALA A 393 7.60 53.44 46.30
N SER A 394 8.64 54.06 45.75
CA SER A 394 9.92 54.47 46.36
C SER A 394 10.82 53.50 47.18
N SER A 395 12.07 53.48 46.72
CA SER A 395 13.36 53.65 47.43
C SER A 395 14.16 52.42 47.90
N GLY A 396 15.40 52.35 47.39
CA GLY A 396 16.49 51.49 47.87
C GLY A 396 17.59 51.33 46.83
N ASP A 397 18.52 52.30 46.77
CA ASP A 397 19.71 52.35 45.93
C ASP A 397 20.70 51.16 46.10
N ASP A 398 21.50 50.99 45.03
CA ASP A 398 22.94 50.66 44.96
C ASP A 398 23.31 49.31 44.30
N ASP A 399 23.87 49.41 43.08
CA ASP A 399 25.16 48.84 42.63
C ASP A 399 25.19 48.35 41.16
N GLY A 400 25.82 49.16 40.31
CA GLY A 400 26.80 48.76 39.30
C GLY A 400 26.42 47.77 38.19
N ASP A 401 25.81 48.28 37.12
CA ASP A 401 25.75 47.59 35.83
C ASP A 401 27.13 47.64 35.14
N SER A 402 27.81 46.50 35.10
CA SER A 402 28.93 46.27 34.19
C SER A 402 28.38 45.55 32.98
N ASP A 403 28.17 46.31 31.91
CA ASP A 403 27.95 45.80 30.56
C ASP A 403 29.21 44.99 30.17
N GLY A 404 29.13 43.67 30.33
CA GLY A 404 30.22 42.73 30.15
C GLY A 404 29.82 41.70 29.11
N GLY A 405 29.57 42.14 27.88
CA GLY A 405 29.58 41.24 26.74
C GLY A 405 31.01 40.79 26.45
N GLU A 406 31.20 39.52 26.15
CA GLU A 406 32.52 38.96 25.82
C GLU A 406 32.78 39.15 24.33
N ASP A 407 33.93 39.72 23.97
CA ASP A 407 34.41 39.74 22.58
C ASP A 407 34.76 38.31 22.15
N VAL A 408 34.01 37.76 21.20
CA VAL A 408 34.16 36.39 20.69
C VAL A 408 34.39 36.43 19.17
N GLU A 409 35.19 35.48 18.68
CA GLU A 409 35.39 35.21 17.25
C GLU A 409 34.93 33.78 16.99
N PHE A 410 34.06 33.59 16.00
CA PHE A 410 33.47 32.31 15.64
C PHE A 410 33.58 32.10 14.13
N THR A 411 34.13 30.95 13.70
CA THR A 411 34.27 30.58 12.28
C THR A 411 33.41 29.36 12.03
N GLY A 412 32.45 29.46 11.12
CA GLY A 412 31.56 28.36 10.80
C GLY A 412 30.91 28.51 9.44
N VAL A 413 30.25 27.45 9.00
CA VAL A 413 29.46 27.43 7.76
C VAL A 413 28.06 27.97 8.05
N VAL A 414 27.57 28.85 7.17
CA VAL A 414 26.21 29.40 7.26
C VAL A 414 25.19 28.30 6.99
N VAL A 415 24.48 27.87 8.03
CA VAL A 415 23.37 26.90 7.92
C VAL A 415 22.01 27.59 7.81
N GLN A 416 21.92 28.86 8.20
CA GLN A 416 20.75 29.71 8.02
C GLN A 416 21.17 31.13 7.65
N ALA A 417 20.76 31.63 6.48
CA ALA A 417 21.07 32.98 5.99
C ALA A 417 19.99 34.03 6.35
N GLY A 418 19.18 33.77 7.39
CA GLY A 418 18.07 34.60 7.84
C GLY A 418 18.43 35.63 8.91
N SER A 419 17.42 36.13 9.64
CA SER A 419 17.62 36.97 10.83
C SER A 419 17.05 36.24 12.06
N PRO A 420 17.89 35.63 12.91
CA PRO A 420 19.37 35.66 12.91
C PRO A 420 20.02 34.73 11.87
N VAL A 421 21.28 35.00 11.55
CA VAL A 421 22.16 34.10 10.79
C VAL A 421 22.61 33.00 11.74
N ILE A 422 22.68 31.75 11.31
CA ILE A 422 23.22 30.65 12.13
C ILE A 422 24.48 30.08 11.46
N LEU A 423 25.55 30.00 12.23
CA LEU A 423 26.83 29.40 11.84
C LEU A 423 27.06 28.10 12.60
N ASP A 424 27.67 27.13 11.95
CA ASP A 424 28.05 25.84 12.54
C ASP A 424 29.53 25.55 12.26
N ASP A 425 30.32 25.30 13.30
CA ASP A 425 31.75 24.95 13.18
C ASP A 425 32.01 23.42 13.18
N GLY A 426 30.94 22.63 13.30
CA GLY A 426 30.97 21.16 13.39
C GLY A 426 30.95 20.62 14.81
N GLU A 427 31.09 21.47 15.83
CA GLU A 427 30.95 21.11 17.26
C GLU A 427 29.80 21.87 17.93
N GLU A 428 29.56 23.13 17.57
CA GLU A 428 28.50 23.97 18.12
C GLU A 428 27.89 24.94 17.09
N THR A 429 26.65 25.37 17.33
CA THR A 429 25.97 26.37 16.49
C THR A 429 25.92 27.73 17.18
N MET A 430 26.16 28.79 16.40
CA MET A 430 26.21 30.17 16.86
C MET A 430 25.16 31.01 16.14
N SER A 431 24.25 31.63 16.91
CA SER A 431 23.32 32.65 16.38
C SER A 431 24.05 33.98 16.26
N VAL A 432 24.04 34.55 15.05
CA VAL A 432 24.75 35.78 14.70
C VAL A 432 23.74 36.83 14.22
N ALA A 433 23.77 38.01 14.85
CA ALA A 433 23.11 39.20 14.35
C ALA A 433 24.10 39.98 13.47
N THR A 434 23.87 40.01 12.16
CA THR A 434 24.70 40.76 11.21
C THR A 434 23.83 41.43 10.14
N GLU A 435 24.25 42.62 9.70
CA GLU A 435 23.65 43.31 8.55
C GLU A 435 24.33 42.92 7.23
N THR A 436 25.31 42.00 7.26
CA THR A 436 26.03 41.52 6.08
C THR A 436 25.28 40.36 5.44
N ASP A 437 24.98 40.46 4.15
CA ASP A 437 24.41 39.35 3.38
C ASP A 437 25.40 38.19 3.31
N VAL A 438 24.98 37.02 3.80
CA VAL A 438 25.72 35.76 3.74
C VAL A 438 24.91 34.71 2.97
N THR A 439 25.58 33.76 2.32
CA THR A 439 24.91 32.71 1.55
C THR A 439 24.95 31.38 2.31
N LEU A 440 23.89 30.57 2.22
CA LEU A 440 23.85 29.25 2.83
C LEU A 440 24.98 28.36 2.26
N GLY A 441 25.70 27.67 3.13
CA GLY A 441 26.91 26.88 2.80
C GLY A 441 28.21 27.68 2.68
N GLN A 442 28.19 29.01 2.89
CA GLN A 442 29.39 29.83 2.92
C GLN A 442 30.10 29.71 4.28
N GLU A 443 31.40 29.43 4.29
CA GLU A 443 32.23 29.55 5.50
C GLU A 443 32.53 31.03 5.76
N VAL A 444 32.22 31.51 6.96
CA VAL A 444 32.44 32.90 7.37
C VAL A 444 33.05 32.95 8.77
N THR A 445 33.92 33.92 8.99
CA THR A 445 34.43 34.24 10.34
C THR A 445 33.77 35.53 10.83
N VAL A 446 33.10 35.43 11.97
CA VAL A 446 32.41 36.56 12.59
C VAL A 446 33.07 36.90 13.90
N ARG A 447 33.34 38.19 14.09
CA ARG A 447 33.83 38.73 15.35
C ARG A 447 32.87 39.77 15.90
N GLY A 448 32.57 39.68 17.18
CA GLY A 448 31.60 40.55 17.82
C GLY A 448 31.44 40.31 19.30
N THR A 449 30.39 40.90 19.88
CA THR A 449 30.09 40.79 21.30
C THR A 449 28.98 39.77 21.53
N LEU A 450 29.24 38.73 22.33
CA LEU A 450 28.22 37.73 22.69
C LEU A 450 27.31 38.28 23.81
N ARG A 451 26.00 38.35 23.56
CA ARG A 451 24.98 38.72 24.56
C ARG A 451 23.80 37.76 24.47
N ASP A 452 23.40 37.20 25.61
CA ASP A 452 22.24 36.30 25.71
C ASP A 452 22.20 35.17 24.65
N GLY A 453 23.38 34.61 24.32
CA GLY A 453 23.52 33.52 23.35
C GLY A 453 23.48 33.94 21.88
N THR A 454 23.42 35.25 21.59
CA THR A 454 23.52 35.80 20.22
C THR A 454 24.77 36.66 20.08
N LEU A 455 25.56 36.40 19.04
CA LEU A 455 26.76 37.16 18.72
C LEU A 455 26.40 38.36 17.83
N ASP A 456 26.55 39.57 18.36
CA ASP A 456 26.32 40.82 17.62
C ASP A 456 27.57 41.14 16.79
N ALA A 457 27.49 40.98 15.48
CA ALA A 457 28.64 41.00 14.58
C ALA A 457 29.15 42.42 14.32
N GLU A 458 30.43 42.67 14.63
CA GLU A 458 31.12 43.92 14.32
C GLU A 458 31.92 43.82 13.01
N ASP A 459 32.39 42.61 12.66
CA ASP A 459 33.14 42.32 11.44
C ASP A 459 32.80 40.88 10.97
N VAL A 460 32.49 40.73 9.67
CA VAL A 460 32.21 39.44 9.00
C VAL A 460 33.16 39.32 7.82
N ARG A 461 33.92 38.20 7.71
CA ARG A 461 34.90 37.97 6.63
C ARG A 461 34.88 36.59 6.04
#